data_AF-A0A973J9F4-F1
#
_entry.id   AF-A0A973J9F4-F1
#
_cell.length_a   1.000
_cell.length_b   1.000
_cell.length_c   1.000
_cell.angle_alpha   90.00
_cell.angle_beta   90.00
_cell.angle_gamma   90.00
#
_symmetry.space_group_name_H-M   'P 1'
#
loop_
_entity.id
_entity.type
_entity.pdbx_description
1 polymer ?
#
loop_
_entity_poly.entity_id
_entity_poly.type
_entity_poly.pdbx_seq_one_letter_code
_entity_poly.pdbx_strand_id
1 'polypeptide(L)'
;MLNLDDLNPEQHNQLEKAHRFLQLLGQSERNIVTLAVEGYSDQKIALRLCISEHTVRRHVENIQNKTPSIYGRKLKFRQQLVPALAPYLFLCQDMVQNWALQLDNDA
;
A
#
# COMPACT_ATOMS: atom_id res chain seq x y z
N MET A 1 8.69 -12.51 13.50
CA MET A 1 9.38 -12.55 12.19
C MET A 1 8.72 -13.67 11.39
N LEU A 2 8.06 -13.38 10.27
CA LEU A 2 7.44 -14.43 9.44
C LEU A 2 8.57 -15.16 8.70
N ASN A 3 8.76 -16.45 8.99
CA ASN A 3 9.71 -17.30 8.27
C ASN A 3 9.15 -17.54 6.87
N LEU A 4 9.88 -17.15 5.82
CA LEU A 4 9.41 -17.28 4.44
C LEU A 4 9.15 -18.74 4.05
N ASP A 5 9.81 -19.69 4.73
CA ASP A 5 9.69 -21.13 4.51
C ASP A 5 8.39 -21.75 5.08
N ASP A 6 7.67 -21.02 5.95
CA ASP A 6 6.41 -21.49 6.58
C ASP A 6 5.15 -20.93 5.88
N LEU A 7 5.32 -20.15 4.80
CA LEU A 7 4.20 -19.54 4.09
C LEU A 7 3.45 -20.59 3.26
N ASN A 8 2.15 -20.71 3.49
CA ASN A 8 1.32 -21.55 2.65
C ASN A 8 1.14 -20.93 1.24
N PRO A 9 0.74 -21.72 0.23
CA PRO A 9 0.59 -21.21 -1.15
C PRO A 9 -0.35 -20.01 -1.28
N GLU A 10 -1.37 -19.91 -0.41
CA GLU A 10 -2.29 -18.77 -0.41
C GLU A 10 -1.60 -17.51 0.12
N GLN A 11 -0.80 -17.61 1.19
CA GLN A 11 -0.03 -16.48 1.72
C GLN A 11 1.02 -15.98 0.70
N HIS A 12 1.66 -16.89 -0.05
CA HIS A 12 2.54 -16.54 -1.17
C HIS A 12 1.81 -15.79 -2.28
N ASN A 13 0.65 -16.28 -2.70
CA ASN A 13 -0.18 -15.63 -3.72
C ASN A 13 -0.63 -14.23 -3.26
N GLN A 14 -1.02 -14.09 -1.99
CA GLN A 14 -1.39 -12.79 -1.43
C GLN A 14 -0.20 -11.83 -1.34
N LEU A 15 0.99 -12.34 -1.00
CA LEU A 15 2.25 -11.57 -0.99
C LEU A 15 2.58 -11.04 -2.38
N GLU A 16 2.54 -11.90 -3.41
CA GLU A 16 2.79 -11.48 -4.79
C GLU A 16 1.79 -10.41 -5.24
N LYS A 17 0.49 -10.59 -4.95
CA LYS A 17 -0.54 -9.61 -5.28
C LYS A 17 -0.29 -8.27 -4.59
N ALA A 18 -0.01 -8.28 -3.28
CA ALA A 18 0.29 -7.07 -2.54
C ALA A 18 1.51 -6.34 -3.12
N HIS A 19 2.59 -7.08 -3.42
CA HIS A 19 3.80 -6.51 -4.01
C HIS A 19 3.52 -5.87 -5.38
N ARG A 20 2.88 -6.62 -6.30
CA ARG A 20 2.52 -6.09 -7.63
C ARG A 20 1.59 -4.88 -7.54
N PHE A 21 0.65 -4.90 -6.59
CA PHE A 21 -0.25 -3.79 -6.38
C PHE A 21 0.48 -2.53 -5.91
N LEU A 22 1.41 -2.65 -4.95
CA LEU A 22 2.22 -1.51 -4.48
C LEU A 22 3.10 -0.91 -5.58
N GLN A 23 3.63 -1.73 -6.49
CA GLN A 23 4.39 -1.27 -7.67
C GLN A 23 3.51 -0.48 -8.66
N LEU A 24 2.21 -0.75 -8.74
CA LEU A 24 1.27 -0.03 -9.61
C LEU A 24 0.87 1.36 -9.06
N LEU A 25 1.06 1.59 -7.77
CA LEU A 25 0.70 2.85 -7.14
C LEU A 25 1.76 3.92 -7.41
N GLY A 26 1.34 5.16 -7.65
CA GLY A 26 2.24 6.30 -7.67
C GLY A 26 2.71 6.68 -6.26
N GLN A 27 3.69 7.58 -6.15
CA GLN A 27 4.28 7.94 -4.85
C GLN A 27 3.24 8.46 -3.84
N SER A 28 2.37 9.39 -4.24
CA SER A 28 1.34 9.94 -3.35
C SER A 28 0.33 8.88 -2.89
N GLU A 29 0.00 7.93 -3.77
CA GLU A 29 -0.92 6.84 -3.46
C GLU A 29 -0.28 5.85 -2.48
N ARG A 30 1.01 5.52 -2.66
CA ARG A 30 1.78 4.70 -1.71
C ARG A 30 1.81 5.35 -0.34
N ASN A 31 2.12 6.65 -0.25
CA ASN A 31 2.13 7.38 1.03
C ASN A 31 0.77 7.28 1.75
N ILE A 32 -0.33 7.42 1.00
CA ILE A 32 -1.69 7.31 1.56
C ILE A 32 -1.98 5.89 2.06
N VAL A 33 -1.61 4.86 1.29
CA VAL A 33 -1.77 3.45 1.71
C VAL A 33 -0.96 3.17 2.97
N THR A 34 0.31 3.60 3.02
CA THR A 34 1.19 3.39 4.18
C THR A 34 0.60 4.02 5.44
N LEU A 35 0.21 5.30 5.38
CA LEU A 35 -0.41 5.96 6.53
C LEU A 35 -1.77 5.32 6.90
N ALA A 36 -2.55 4.85 5.93
CA ALA A 36 -3.80 4.16 6.23
C ALA A 36 -3.57 2.82 6.94
N VAL A 37 -2.52 2.07 6.58
CA VAL A 37 -2.08 0.85 7.27
C VAL A 37 -1.60 1.15 8.70
N GLU A 38 -0.89 2.25 8.89
CA GLU A 38 -0.51 2.75 10.23
C GLU A 38 -1.71 3.22 11.08
N GLY A 39 -2.92 3.18 10.52
CA GLY A 39 -4.16 3.48 11.24
C GLY A 39 -4.61 4.95 11.16
N TYR A 40 -3.98 5.78 10.33
CA TYR A 40 -4.41 7.16 10.16
C TYR A 40 -5.75 7.27 9.41
N SER A 41 -6.61 8.19 9.87
CA SER A 41 -7.85 8.59 9.19
C SER A 41 -7.54 9.51 8.00
N ASP A 42 -8.48 9.66 7.06
CA ASP A 42 -8.28 10.50 5.87
C ASP A 42 -7.93 11.95 6.27
N GLN A 43 -8.58 12.47 7.32
CA GLN A 43 -8.28 13.78 7.89
C GLN A 43 -6.84 13.86 8.42
N LYS A 44 -6.37 12.85 9.17
CA LYS A 44 -4.99 12.87 9.68
C LYS A 44 -3.95 12.68 8.56
N ILE A 45 -4.27 11.88 7.55
CA ILE A 45 -3.45 11.71 6.34
C ILE A 45 -3.32 13.05 5.61
N ALA A 46 -4.44 13.75 5.42
CA ALA A 46 -4.47 15.07 4.79
C ALA A 46 -3.56 16.07 5.52
N LEU A 47 -3.69 16.14 6.85
CA LEU A 47 -2.84 16.99 7.69
C LEU A 47 -1.35 16.63 7.56
N ARG A 48 -1.01 15.33 7.58
CA ARG A 48 0.39 14.88 7.57
C ARG A 48 1.07 15.05 6.21
N LEU A 49 0.31 14.95 5.12
CA LEU A 49 0.79 15.16 3.76
C LEU A 49 0.62 16.62 3.28
N CYS A 50 0.11 17.51 4.13
CA CYS A 50 -0.17 18.92 3.80
C CYS A 50 -1.05 19.08 2.53
N ILE A 51 -2.07 18.23 2.39
CA ILE A 51 -3.05 18.28 1.30
C ILE A 51 -4.48 18.36 1.85
N SER A 52 -5.46 18.63 0.99
CA SER A 52 -6.87 18.62 1.41
C SER A 52 -7.39 17.20 1.63
N GLU A 53 -8.36 17.03 2.52
CA GLU A 53 -9.06 15.75 2.69
C GLU A 53 -9.77 15.31 1.40
N HIS A 54 -10.26 16.26 0.60
CA HIS A 54 -10.81 15.98 -0.73
C HIS A 54 -9.77 15.34 -1.65
N THR A 55 -8.54 15.85 -1.65
CA THR A 55 -7.41 15.29 -2.40
C THR A 55 -7.10 13.86 -1.94
N VAL A 56 -7.12 13.59 -0.62
CA VAL A 56 -6.98 12.23 -0.08
C VAL A 56 -8.06 11.30 -0.62
N ARG A 57 -9.33 11.72 -0.57
CA ARG A 57 -10.45 10.90 -1.10
C ARG A 57 -10.30 10.61 -2.59
N ARG A 58 -9.82 11.57 -3.38
CA ARG A 58 -9.54 11.36 -4.80
C ARG A 58 -8.40 10.36 -5.03
N HIS A 59 -7.33 10.44 -4.26
CA HIS A 59 -6.28 9.42 -4.33
C HIS A 59 -6.80 8.04 -3.90
N VAL A 60 -7.61 7.97 -2.84
CA VAL A 60 -8.26 6.71 -2.42
C VAL A 60 -9.11 6.13 -3.54
N GLU A 61 -9.91 6.94 -4.23
CA GLU A 61 -10.70 6.50 -5.37
C GLU A 61 -9.81 5.95 -6.49
N ASN A 62 -8.73 6.65 -6.84
CA ASN A 62 -7.76 6.20 -7.84
C ASN A 62 -7.11 4.87 -7.45
N ILE A 63 -6.70 4.72 -6.19
CA ILE A 63 -6.16 3.46 -5.64
C ILE A 63 -7.18 2.34 -5.81
N GLN A 64 -8.44 2.56 -5.43
CA GLN A 64 -9.49 1.55 -5.58
C GLN A 64 -9.73 1.18 -7.04
N ASN A 65 -9.66 2.15 -7.96
CA ASN A 65 -9.81 1.89 -9.40
C ASN A 65 -8.65 1.06 -9.99
N LYS A 66 -7.50 1.00 -9.31
CA LYS A 66 -6.38 0.12 -9.67
C LYS A 66 -6.52 -1.30 -9.14
N THR A 67 -7.32 -1.53 -8.09
CA THR A 67 -7.43 -2.88 -7.48
C THR A 67 -7.91 -3.99 -8.43
N PRO A 68 -8.80 -3.76 -9.42
CA PRO A 68 -9.25 -4.83 -10.30
C PRO A 68 -8.15 -5.48 -11.14
N SER A 69 -7.08 -4.76 -11.49
CA SER A 69 -6.00 -5.32 -12.33
C SER A 69 -5.16 -6.37 -11.59
N ILE A 70 -5.20 -6.39 -10.26
CA ILE A 70 -4.46 -7.34 -9.42
C ILE A 70 -5.40 -8.33 -8.72
N TYR A 71 -6.54 -7.84 -8.22
CA TYR A 71 -7.46 -8.63 -7.39
C TYR A 71 -8.71 -9.09 -8.15
N GLY A 72 -8.86 -8.76 -9.44
CA GLY A 72 -10.00 -9.14 -10.28
C GLY A 72 -11.32 -8.43 -9.94
N ARG A 73 -11.34 -7.58 -8.90
CA ARG A 73 -12.50 -6.78 -8.50
C ARG A 73 -12.08 -5.50 -7.80
N LYS A 74 -12.99 -4.54 -7.73
CA LYS A 74 -12.80 -3.32 -6.95
C LYS A 74 -12.87 -3.63 -5.45
N LEU A 75 -11.85 -3.23 -4.69
CA LEU A 75 -11.80 -3.40 -3.24
C LEU A 75 -12.15 -2.10 -2.51
N LYS A 76 -12.83 -2.22 -1.38
CA LYS A 76 -13.05 -1.11 -0.44
C LYS A 76 -11.74 -0.77 0.26
N PHE A 77 -11.34 0.50 0.19
CA PHE A 77 -10.01 0.95 0.64
C PHE A 77 -9.71 0.54 2.08
N ARG A 78 -10.53 0.99 3.06
CA ARG A 78 -10.28 0.71 4.48
C ARG A 78 -10.70 -0.69 4.92
N GLN A 79 -11.80 -1.21 4.39
CA GLN A 79 -12.34 -2.50 4.88
C GLN A 79 -11.66 -3.73 4.28
N GLN A 80 -11.10 -3.62 3.07
CA GLN A 80 -10.62 -4.79 2.32
C GLN A 80 -9.16 -4.63 1.90
N LEU A 81 -8.80 -3.50 1.30
CA LEU A 81 -7.46 -3.31 0.77
C LEU A 81 -6.42 -3.09 1.87
N VAL A 82 -6.67 -2.15 2.79
CA VAL A 82 -5.74 -1.85 3.90
C VAL A 82 -5.43 -3.11 4.74
N PRO A 83 -6.39 -3.91 5.20
CA PRO A 83 -6.10 -5.15 5.93
C PRO A 83 -5.33 -6.17 5.09
N ALA A 84 -5.59 -6.25 3.78
CA ALA A 84 -4.86 -7.14 2.89
C ALA A 84 -3.41 -6.69 2.68
N LEU A 85 -3.09 -5.40 2.84
CA LEU A 85 -1.73 -4.88 2.68
C LEU A 85 -0.96 -4.79 4.00
N ALA A 86 -1.66 -4.69 5.14
CA ALA A 86 -1.04 -4.42 6.44
C ALA A 86 0.06 -5.42 6.82
N PRO A 87 -0.13 -6.76 6.76
CA PRO A 87 0.91 -7.72 7.10
C PRO A 87 2.21 -7.51 6.32
N TYR A 88 2.12 -6.96 5.11
CA TYR A 88 3.23 -6.79 4.19
C TYR A 88 3.95 -5.45 4.38
N LEU A 89 3.19 -4.37 4.59
CA LEU A 89 3.79 -3.06 4.83
C LEU A 89 4.48 -2.96 6.21
N PHE A 90 4.01 -3.71 7.21
CA PHE A 90 4.73 -3.85 8.49
C PHE A 90 6.04 -4.65 8.34
N LEU A 91 6.12 -5.59 7.40
CA LEU A 91 7.37 -6.30 7.08
C LEU A 91 8.32 -5.43 6.23
N CYS A 92 7.77 -4.59 5.35
CA CYS A 92 8.54 -3.68 4.50
C CYS A 92 8.91 -2.36 5.16
N GLN A 93 8.39 -2.01 6.35
CA GLN A 93 8.77 -0.78 7.06
C GLN A 93 10.27 -0.76 7.42
N ASP A 94 10.92 -1.92 7.51
CA ASP A 94 12.38 -2.08 7.62
C ASP A 94 13.11 -1.86 6.27
N MET A 95 12.44 -2.07 5.14
CA MET A 95 13.01 -1.96 3.77
C MET A 95 12.71 -0.63 3.06
N VAL A 96 11.68 0.12 3.44
CA VAL A 96 11.32 1.39 2.77
C VAL A 96 12.36 2.49 3.01
N GLN A 97 13.17 2.41 4.08
CA GLN A 97 14.36 3.27 4.23
C GLN A 97 15.48 2.93 3.22
N ASN A 98 15.54 1.70 2.70
CA ASN A 98 16.55 1.27 1.71
C ASN A 98 16.09 1.42 0.25
N TRP A 99 14.80 1.28 -0.05
CA TRP A 99 14.31 1.41 -1.43
C TRP A 99 14.32 2.84 -1.97
N ALA A 100 14.29 3.86 -1.10
CA ALA A 100 14.48 5.25 -1.51
C ALA A 100 15.92 5.55 -2.00
N LEU A 101 16.91 4.75 -1.61
CA LEU A 101 18.30 4.92 -2.02
C LEU A 101 18.66 4.20 -3.33
N GLN A 102 17.79 3.32 -3.82
CA GLN A 102 18.10 2.45 -4.96
C GLN A 102 17.46 2.91 -6.28
N LEU A 103 16.49 3.84 -6.25
CA LEU A 103 15.85 4.38 -7.45
C LEU A 103 16.43 5.72 -7.93
N ASP A 104 17.24 6.40 -7.11
CA ASP A 104 17.99 7.61 -7.50
C ASP A 104 19.37 7.31 -8.11
N ASN A 105 19.79 6.03 -8.16
CA ASN A 105 21.11 5.63 -8.65
C ASN A 105 21.09 4.99 -10.07
N ASP A 106 19.90 4.88 -10.67
CA ASP A 106 19.69 4.35 -12.04
C ASP A 106 19.03 5.41 -12.96
N ALA A 107 19.33 6.70 -12.74
CA ALA A 107 18.90 7.82 -13.58
C ALA A 107 20.09 8.65 -14.08
#